data_AF-W5USP6-F1
#
_entry.id   AF-W5USP6-F1
#
_cell.length_a   1.000
_cell.length_b   1.000
_cell.length_c   1.000
_cell.angle_alpha   90.00
_cell.angle_beta   90.00
_cell.angle_gamma   90.00
#
_symmetry.space_group_name_H-M   'P 1'
#
loop_
_entity.id
_entity.type
_entity.pdbx_description
1 polymer ?
#
loop_
_entity_poly.entity_id
_entity_poly.type
_entity_poly.pdbx_seq_one_letter_code
_entity_poly.pdbx_strand_id
1 'polypeptide(L)'
;MKNSIKNTISRANALELLQDPTYFDKDILDLSMLEISKIDDFAFSALNLKIKKLILPKTLEKIGQSAFMLNKIKSVVLPFGLKEIGESAFENNLISKLEIPSTLKMIDNSSFAFNKISKIDLESWVDKLGYDVLESNPLDELIFRKKEILLDNFAFATNEPKKVHIWGDFDLSSNSKSIEFSTLTLDFYKNFDLFENSNSLEIEFGDLFRILNSFKWINLEQIVLHNNKYTNKSDIEQIDLTFFVSNYELNKAFNLKVQLEQEFEKELKII
;
A
#
# COMPACT_ATOMS: atom_id res chain seq x y z
N MET A 1 -9.57 -22.32 30.85
CA MET A 1 -8.61 -21.79 29.85
C MET A 1 -7.94 -20.48 30.24
N LYS A 2 -8.55 -19.56 31.03
CA LYS A 2 -7.92 -18.26 31.39
C LYS A 2 -6.51 -18.31 32.01
N ASN A 3 -6.06 -19.44 32.57
CA ASN A 3 -4.77 -19.57 33.26
C ASN A 3 -3.62 -20.16 32.41
N SER A 4 -3.82 -20.57 31.14
CA SER A 4 -2.79 -21.26 30.33
C SER A 4 -2.10 -20.40 29.27
N ILE A 5 -2.69 -19.28 28.85
CA ILE A 5 -2.13 -18.40 27.81
C ILE A 5 -1.33 -17.28 28.49
N LYS A 6 -0.02 -17.48 28.67
CA LYS A 6 0.89 -16.45 29.19
C LYS A 6 1.62 -15.78 28.04
N ASN A 7 1.27 -14.52 27.76
CA ASN A 7 1.93 -13.60 26.82
C ASN A 7 1.89 -13.96 25.32
N THR A 8 1.74 -15.23 24.94
CA THR A 8 1.69 -15.65 23.53
C THR A 8 0.61 -16.70 23.26
N ILE A 9 0.11 -16.77 22.02
CA ILE A 9 -0.70 -17.88 21.53
C ILE A 9 0.19 -18.84 20.72
N SER A 10 0.43 -20.02 21.30
CA SER A 10 1.04 -21.16 20.60
C SER A 10 0.01 -21.91 19.74
N ARG A 11 0.47 -22.83 18.89
CA ARG A 11 -0.39 -23.79 18.16
C ARG A 11 -1.35 -24.53 19.09
N ALA A 12 -0.87 -25.01 20.24
CA ALA A 12 -1.70 -25.77 21.18
C ALA A 12 -2.82 -24.89 21.74
N ASN A 13 -2.50 -23.66 22.16
CA ASN A 13 -3.50 -22.71 22.67
C ASN A 13 -4.47 -22.27 21.58
N ALA A 14 -4.00 -22.08 20.34
CA ALA A 14 -4.85 -21.78 19.20
C ALA A 14 -5.93 -22.85 19.00
N LEU A 15 -5.55 -24.13 19.06
CA LEU A 15 -6.50 -25.25 18.95
C LEU A 15 -7.51 -25.29 20.11
N GLU A 16 -7.09 -24.97 21.34
CA GLU A 16 -8.00 -24.85 22.48
C GLU A 16 -9.01 -23.71 22.30
N LEU A 17 -8.53 -22.52 21.88
CA LEU A 17 -9.37 -21.34 21.64
C LEU A 17 -10.43 -21.59 20.57
N LEU A 18 -10.09 -22.36 19.53
CA LEU A 18 -11.02 -22.71 18.46
C LEU A 18 -12.15 -23.66 18.91
N GLN A 19 -12.03 -24.28 20.09
CA GLN A 19 -13.10 -25.12 20.67
C GLN A 19 -13.95 -24.35 21.70
N ASP A 20 -13.54 -23.13 22.07
CA ASP A 20 -14.24 -22.31 23.05
C ASP A 20 -15.16 -21.30 22.33
N PRO A 21 -16.49 -21.43 22.45
CA PRO A 21 -17.45 -20.54 21.78
C PRO A 21 -17.35 -19.09 22.25
N THR A 22 -16.65 -18.82 23.34
CA THR A 22 -16.33 -17.46 23.80
C THR A 22 -15.42 -16.73 22.82
N TYR A 23 -14.51 -17.46 22.16
CA TYR A 23 -13.53 -16.90 21.23
C TYR A 23 -13.84 -17.25 19.78
N PHE A 24 -14.47 -18.40 19.52
CA PHE A 24 -14.82 -18.83 18.16
C PHE A 24 -16.30 -19.17 18.06
N ASP A 25 -17.10 -18.19 17.62
CA ASP A 25 -18.52 -18.37 17.33
C ASP A 25 -18.76 -18.33 15.81
N LYS A 26 -19.21 -19.47 15.27
CA LYS A 26 -19.50 -19.70 13.84
C LYS A 26 -18.30 -19.40 12.92
N ASP A 27 -18.20 -18.15 12.47
CA ASP A 27 -17.21 -17.66 11.52
C ASP A 27 -16.49 -16.40 12.02
N ILE A 28 -16.60 -16.09 13.32
CA ILE A 28 -15.89 -14.99 13.96
C ILE A 28 -14.91 -15.57 14.97
N LEU A 29 -13.63 -15.27 14.79
CA LEU A 29 -12.57 -15.54 15.77
C LEU A 29 -12.25 -14.22 16.48
N ASP A 30 -12.77 -14.05 17.68
CA ASP A 30 -12.57 -12.87 18.51
C ASP A 30 -11.57 -13.17 19.63
N LEU A 31 -10.35 -12.65 19.47
CA LEU A 31 -9.26 -12.76 20.43
C LEU A 31 -9.09 -11.47 21.25
N SER A 32 -10.00 -10.49 21.11
CA SER A 32 -9.82 -9.14 21.66
C SER A 32 -9.74 -9.08 23.19
N MET A 33 -10.29 -10.08 23.88
CA MET A 33 -10.29 -10.19 25.34
C MET A 33 -8.99 -10.77 25.92
N LEU A 34 -8.05 -11.22 25.07
CA LEU A 34 -6.77 -11.77 25.53
C LEU A 34 -5.78 -10.63 25.80
N GLU A 35 -4.93 -10.81 26.82
CA GLU A 35 -3.81 -9.93 27.12
C GLU A 35 -2.50 -10.65 26.72
N ILE A 36 -2.20 -10.61 25.42
CA ILE A 36 -1.00 -11.22 24.83
C ILE A 36 -0.25 -10.20 23.97
N SER A 37 1.06 -10.36 23.86
CA SER A 37 1.90 -9.52 23.01
C SER A 37 2.31 -10.22 21.72
N LYS A 38 2.17 -11.55 21.62
CA LYS A 38 2.62 -12.32 20.46
C LYS A 38 1.64 -13.43 20.05
N ILE A 39 1.57 -13.71 18.75
CA ILE A 39 1.08 -14.98 18.21
C ILE A 39 2.28 -15.71 17.63
N ASP A 40 2.51 -16.94 18.06
CA ASP A 40 3.68 -17.71 17.62
C ASP A 40 3.55 -18.17 16.17
N ASP A 41 4.70 -18.56 15.63
CA ASP A 41 4.80 -19.09 14.28
C ASP A 41 3.86 -20.31 14.12
N PHE A 42 3.19 -20.36 12.98
CA PHE A 42 2.25 -21.42 12.59
C PHE A 42 1.04 -21.63 13.53
N ALA A 43 0.77 -20.75 14.50
CA ALA A 43 -0.24 -20.99 15.54
C ALA A 43 -1.62 -21.42 14.99
N PHE A 44 -2.13 -20.73 13.98
CA PHE A 44 -3.39 -21.01 13.29
C PHE A 44 -3.19 -21.51 11.85
N SER A 45 -1.98 -21.87 11.43
CA SER A 45 -1.65 -22.24 10.05
C SER A 45 -2.37 -23.50 9.58
N ALA A 46 -2.80 -23.52 8.32
CA ALA A 46 -3.33 -24.68 7.59
C ALA A 46 -4.48 -25.42 8.31
N LEU A 47 -5.33 -24.69 9.04
CA LEU A 47 -6.49 -25.23 9.75
C LEU A 47 -7.79 -25.19 8.93
N ASN A 48 -7.74 -24.67 7.69
CA ASN A 48 -8.91 -24.51 6.81
C ASN A 48 -10.06 -23.73 7.48
N LEU A 49 -9.71 -22.75 8.32
CA LEU A 49 -10.67 -21.95 9.09
C LEU A 49 -11.46 -21.03 8.15
N LYS A 50 -12.78 -21.14 8.19
CA LYS A 50 -13.71 -20.31 7.41
C LYS A 50 -14.12 -19.07 8.21
N ILE A 51 -13.16 -18.18 8.46
CA ILE A 51 -13.36 -16.99 9.28
C ILE A 51 -13.84 -15.82 8.41
N LYS A 52 -15.03 -15.28 8.69
CA LYS A 52 -15.49 -14.00 8.15
C LYS A 52 -14.75 -12.82 8.78
N LYS A 53 -14.47 -12.88 10.08
CA LYS A 53 -13.82 -11.78 10.81
C LYS A 53 -12.88 -12.31 11.90
N LEU A 54 -11.62 -11.90 11.82
CA LEU A 54 -10.61 -12.10 12.86
C LEU A 54 -10.41 -10.79 13.62
N ILE A 55 -10.62 -10.81 14.93
CA ILE A 55 -10.40 -9.65 15.81
C ILE A 55 -9.21 -9.96 16.70
N LEU A 56 -8.14 -9.18 16.58
CA LEU A 56 -6.90 -9.42 17.32
C LEU A 56 -6.87 -8.64 18.66
N PRO A 57 -6.10 -9.13 19.65
CA PRO A 57 -5.92 -8.46 20.94
C PRO A 57 -5.34 -7.06 20.80
N LYS A 58 -5.81 -6.09 21.60
CA LYS A 58 -5.29 -4.71 21.56
C LYS A 58 -3.83 -4.59 21.99
N THR A 59 -3.37 -5.51 22.84
CA THR A 59 -1.99 -5.57 23.35
C THR A 59 -1.03 -6.30 22.41
N LEU A 60 -1.52 -6.84 21.28
CA LEU A 60 -0.71 -7.64 20.37
C LEU A 60 0.32 -6.74 19.66
N GLU A 61 1.59 -7.15 19.74
CA GLU A 61 2.71 -6.45 19.14
C GLU A 61 3.30 -7.21 17.95
N LYS A 62 3.22 -8.55 17.94
CA LYS A 62 3.84 -9.39 16.91
C LYS A 62 2.97 -10.56 16.45
N ILE A 63 2.89 -10.75 15.14
CA ILE A 63 2.34 -11.96 14.51
C ILE A 63 3.48 -12.75 13.89
N GLY A 64 3.62 -14.02 14.29
CA GLY A 64 4.68 -14.92 13.85
C GLY A 64 4.58 -15.36 12.39
N GLN A 65 5.64 -16.02 11.93
CA GLN A 65 5.74 -16.59 10.58
C GLN A 65 4.58 -17.56 10.32
N SER A 66 3.92 -17.39 9.17
CA SER A 66 2.83 -18.24 8.71
C SER A 66 1.69 -18.43 9.73
N ALA A 67 1.56 -17.55 10.73
CA ALA A 67 0.67 -17.76 11.88
C ALA A 67 -0.79 -18.04 11.49
N PHE A 68 -1.27 -17.45 10.40
CA PHE A 68 -2.63 -17.62 9.86
C PHE A 68 -2.65 -18.10 8.40
N MET A 69 -1.53 -18.60 7.89
CA MET A 69 -1.38 -19.07 6.51
C MET A 69 -2.36 -20.21 6.17
N LEU A 70 -2.78 -20.31 4.91
CA LEU A 70 -3.64 -21.40 4.39
C LEU A 70 -4.97 -21.56 5.15
N ASN A 71 -5.68 -20.44 5.31
CA ASN A 71 -7.04 -20.41 5.85
C ASN A 71 -7.99 -19.74 4.86
N LYS A 72 -9.20 -19.38 5.30
CA LYS A 72 -10.22 -18.68 4.50
C LYS A 72 -10.68 -17.42 5.21
N ILE A 73 -9.74 -16.69 5.82
CA ILE A 73 -10.00 -15.44 6.55
C ILE A 73 -10.40 -14.36 5.54
N LYS A 74 -11.54 -13.70 5.74
CA LYS A 74 -12.04 -12.63 4.85
C LYS A 74 -11.73 -11.22 5.33
N SER A 75 -11.60 -11.02 6.63
CA SER A 75 -11.31 -9.72 7.23
C SER A 75 -10.53 -9.93 8.51
N VAL A 76 -9.52 -9.09 8.72
CA VAL A 76 -8.74 -9.00 9.95
C VAL A 76 -8.77 -7.56 10.45
N VAL A 77 -8.97 -7.38 11.74
CA VAL A 77 -8.82 -6.09 12.42
C VAL A 77 -7.45 -6.10 13.08
N LEU A 78 -6.47 -5.43 12.47
CA LEU A 78 -5.15 -5.26 13.05
C LEU A 78 -5.21 -4.25 14.21
N PRO A 79 -4.58 -4.53 15.36
CA PRO A 79 -4.60 -3.63 16.50
C PRO A 79 -3.59 -2.50 16.32
N PHE A 80 -3.90 -1.31 16.85
CA PHE A 80 -3.00 -0.15 16.85
C PHE A 80 -1.69 -0.39 17.63
N GLY A 81 -1.56 -1.43 18.43
CA GLY A 81 -0.30 -1.78 19.10
C GLY A 81 0.70 -2.51 18.19
N LEU A 82 0.22 -3.07 17.06
CA LEU A 82 0.98 -4.02 16.27
C LEU A 82 2.23 -3.39 15.66
N LYS A 83 3.36 -4.08 15.80
CA LYS A 83 4.69 -3.65 15.33
C LYS A 83 5.22 -4.53 14.22
N GLU A 84 4.96 -5.83 14.25
CA GLU A 84 5.57 -6.79 13.32
C GLU A 84 4.55 -7.82 12.81
N ILE A 85 4.58 -8.05 11.50
CA ILE A 85 3.92 -9.17 10.82
C ILE A 85 5.01 -10.01 10.15
N GLY A 86 5.12 -11.28 10.56
CA GLY A 86 6.12 -12.20 10.07
C GLY A 86 5.83 -12.75 8.67
N GLU A 87 6.85 -13.38 8.08
CA GLU A 87 6.81 -13.96 6.74
C GLU A 87 5.59 -14.85 6.53
N SER A 88 4.90 -14.67 5.40
CA SER A 88 3.71 -15.44 5.03
C SER A 88 2.58 -15.48 6.06
N ALA A 89 2.55 -14.58 7.06
CA ALA A 89 1.64 -14.67 8.21
C ALA A 89 0.17 -14.85 7.83
N PHE A 90 -0.29 -14.19 6.76
CA PHE A 90 -1.65 -14.28 6.21
C PHE A 90 -1.69 -14.79 4.77
N GLU A 91 -0.64 -15.47 4.31
CA GLU A 91 -0.57 -16.00 2.95
C GLU A 91 -1.71 -17.00 2.67
N ASN A 92 -2.23 -17.01 1.44
CA ASN A 92 -3.27 -17.93 0.99
C ASN A 92 -4.54 -17.86 1.87
N ASN A 93 -5.13 -16.66 1.92
CA ASN A 93 -6.39 -16.37 2.58
C ASN A 93 -7.38 -15.69 1.61
N LEU A 94 -8.46 -15.09 2.12
CA LEU A 94 -9.48 -14.39 1.34
C LEU A 94 -9.65 -12.94 1.80
N ILE A 95 -8.61 -12.34 2.39
CA ILE A 95 -8.69 -10.99 2.96
C ILE A 95 -8.92 -10.01 1.82
N SER A 96 -9.99 -9.23 1.89
CA SER A 96 -10.31 -8.23 0.86
C SER A 96 -10.17 -6.79 1.32
N LYS A 97 -10.21 -6.55 2.64
CA LYS A 97 -9.99 -5.24 3.25
C LYS A 97 -8.88 -5.36 4.28
N LEU A 98 -7.86 -4.53 4.14
CA LEU A 98 -6.73 -4.44 5.05
C LEU A 98 -6.47 -2.97 5.37
N GLU A 99 -6.58 -2.63 6.66
CA GLU A 99 -6.18 -1.32 7.19
C GLU A 99 -4.85 -1.52 7.92
N ILE A 100 -3.82 -0.77 7.52
CA ILE A 100 -2.49 -0.86 8.10
C ILE A 100 -2.40 0.13 9.28
N PRO A 101 -2.19 -0.33 10.52
CA PRO A 101 -2.08 0.57 11.66
C PRO A 101 -0.77 1.38 11.58
N SER A 102 -0.82 2.65 11.98
CA SER A 102 0.34 3.57 11.86
C SER A 102 1.54 3.23 12.76
N THR A 103 1.39 2.23 13.61
CA THR A 103 2.43 1.71 14.49
C THR A 103 3.25 0.58 13.89
N LEU A 104 2.79 0.02 12.78
CA LEU A 104 3.38 -1.15 12.17
C LEU A 104 4.74 -0.79 11.57
N LYS A 105 5.79 -1.45 12.05
CA LYS A 105 7.17 -1.19 11.66
C LYS A 105 7.68 -2.16 10.63
N MET A 106 7.20 -3.40 10.65
CA MET A 106 7.67 -4.44 9.74
C MET A 106 6.52 -5.30 9.23
N ILE A 107 6.48 -5.47 7.92
CA ILE A 107 5.70 -6.51 7.25
C ILE A 107 6.70 -7.31 6.43
N ASP A 108 6.93 -8.57 6.80
CA ASP A 108 7.93 -9.39 6.14
C ASP A 108 7.41 -10.01 4.84
N ASN A 109 8.29 -10.73 4.14
CA ASN A 109 8.03 -11.29 2.81
C ASN A 109 6.69 -12.04 2.71
N SER A 110 5.96 -11.83 1.61
CA SER A 110 4.72 -12.55 1.27
C SER A 110 3.63 -12.57 2.35
N SER A 111 3.70 -11.70 3.36
CA SER A 111 2.82 -11.70 4.53
C SER A 111 1.33 -11.73 4.18
N PHE A 112 0.94 -11.11 3.06
CA PHE A 112 -0.44 -11.05 2.56
C PHE A 112 -0.57 -11.56 1.12
N ALA A 113 0.36 -12.38 0.64
CA ALA A 113 0.29 -12.96 -0.70
C ALA A 113 -0.92 -13.91 -0.84
N PHE A 114 -1.42 -14.04 -2.08
CA PHE A 114 -2.57 -14.87 -2.45
C PHE A 114 -3.84 -14.55 -1.64
N ASN A 115 -4.21 -13.28 -1.57
CA ASN A 115 -5.43 -12.79 -0.93
C ASN A 115 -6.39 -12.15 -1.95
N LYS A 116 -7.29 -11.25 -1.50
CA LYS A 116 -8.27 -10.52 -2.32
C LYS A 116 -8.20 -9.01 -2.09
N ILE A 117 -7.06 -8.51 -1.64
CA ILE A 117 -6.85 -7.10 -1.31
C ILE A 117 -6.82 -6.31 -2.62
N SER A 118 -7.78 -5.40 -2.80
CA SER A 118 -7.84 -4.54 -4.00
C SER A 118 -7.34 -3.13 -3.77
N LYS A 119 -7.23 -2.72 -2.51
CA LYS A 119 -6.74 -1.40 -2.12
C LYS A 119 -5.86 -1.52 -0.90
N ILE A 120 -4.74 -0.80 -0.92
CA ILE A 120 -3.93 -0.62 0.29
C ILE A 120 -3.54 0.85 0.45
N ASP A 121 -3.72 1.33 1.68
CA ASP A 121 -3.29 2.64 2.12
C ASP A 121 -2.17 2.48 3.13
N LEU A 122 -0.97 2.91 2.73
CA LEU A 122 0.21 2.91 3.58
C LEU A 122 0.25 4.25 4.31
N GLU A 123 -0.55 4.34 5.39
CA GLU A 123 -0.77 5.59 6.15
C GLU A 123 0.53 6.14 6.76
N SER A 124 1.28 5.29 7.44
CA SER A 124 2.63 5.58 7.88
C SER A 124 3.57 4.54 7.30
N TRP A 125 4.79 4.96 6.96
CA TRP A 125 5.79 4.04 6.47
C TRP A 125 5.98 2.87 7.44
N VAL A 126 5.90 1.66 6.91
CA VAL A 126 6.37 0.46 7.58
C VAL A 126 7.88 0.48 7.41
N ASP A 127 8.65 0.69 8.48
CA ASP A 127 10.13 0.80 8.47
C ASP A 127 10.78 -0.21 7.51
N LYS A 128 10.26 -1.45 7.47
CA LYS A 128 10.62 -2.49 6.49
C LYS A 128 9.41 -3.15 5.85
N LEU A 129 9.31 -3.08 4.52
CA LEU A 129 8.36 -3.84 3.71
C LEU A 129 9.12 -4.91 2.92
N GLY A 130 8.86 -6.18 3.21
CA GLY A 130 9.50 -7.31 2.56
C GLY A 130 9.14 -7.48 1.08
N TYR A 131 9.75 -8.47 0.45
CA TYR A 131 9.49 -8.84 -0.94
C TYR A 131 8.07 -9.40 -1.10
N ASP A 132 7.39 -9.02 -2.19
CA ASP A 132 6.14 -9.64 -2.64
C ASP A 132 5.04 -9.73 -1.56
N VAL A 133 4.98 -8.74 -0.65
CA VAL A 133 4.05 -8.71 0.49
C VAL A 133 2.59 -8.91 0.06
N LEU A 134 2.23 -8.41 -1.12
CA LEU A 134 0.90 -8.51 -1.69
C LEU A 134 0.86 -9.39 -2.95
N GLU A 135 1.79 -10.32 -3.17
CA GLU A 135 1.78 -11.14 -4.39
C GLU A 135 0.41 -11.75 -4.68
N SER A 136 0.02 -11.78 -5.96
CA SER A 136 -1.23 -12.40 -6.40
C SER A 136 -2.49 -11.88 -5.70
N ASN A 137 -2.54 -10.58 -5.41
CA ASN A 137 -3.74 -9.85 -5.02
C ASN A 137 -4.31 -9.07 -6.21
N PRO A 138 -5.64 -8.85 -6.28
CA PRO A 138 -6.28 -8.04 -7.31
C PRO A 138 -6.12 -6.54 -6.99
N LEU A 139 -4.90 -6.08 -6.74
CA LEU A 139 -4.61 -4.72 -6.31
C LEU A 139 -4.96 -3.73 -7.44
N ASP A 140 -6.00 -2.93 -7.25
CA ASP A 140 -6.43 -1.86 -8.16
C ASP A 140 -5.82 -0.51 -7.76
N GLU A 141 -5.71 -0.23 -6.45
CA GLU A 141 -5.29 1.08 -5.93
C GLU A 141 -4.23 0.96 -4.81
N LEU A 142 -3.12 1.70 -4.97
CA LEU A 142 -2.00 1.72 -4.03
C LEU A 142 -1.70 3.17 -3.61
N ILE A 143 -1.67 3.43 -2.31
CA ILE A 143 -1.51 4.78 -1.75
C ILE A 143 -0.27 4.83 -0.84
N PHE A 144 0.63 5.77 -1.11
CA PHE A 144 1.83 6.07 -0.33
C PHE A 144 1.74 7.46 0.32
N ARG A 145 1.72 7.57 1.66
CA ARG A 145 1.47 8.85 2.34
C ARG A 145 2.70 9.62 2.89
N LYS A 146 3.93 9.08 2.82
CA LYS A 146 5.12 9.68 3.49
C LYS A 146 6.25 10.05 2.53
N LYS A 147 7.01 11.09 2.92
CA LYS A 147 8.16 11.70 2.23
C LYS A 147 9.41 10.82 2.04
N GLU A 148 9.67 9.87 2.95
CA GLU A 148 10.86 9.01 2.91
C GLU A 148 10.40 7.55 2.81
N ILE A 149 10.80 6.87 1.74
CA ILE A 149 10.28 5.56 1.35
C ILE A 149 11.44 4.57 1.19
N LEU A 150 11.61 3.68 2.17
CA LEU A 150 12.59 2.59 2.13
C LEU A 150 11.97 1.30 1.61
N LEU A 151 11.57 1.30 0.34
CA LEU A 151 11.11 0.08 -0.32
C LEU A 151 12.30 -0.83 -0.64
N ASP A 152 12.20 -2.11 -0.26
CA ASP A 152 13.01 -3.13 -0.91
C ASP A 152 12.61 -3.21 -2.38
N ASN A 153 13.59 -3.49 -3.25
CA ASN A 153 13.32 -3.72 -4.66
C ASN A 153 12.22 -4.78 -4.77
N PHE A 154 11.21 -4.56 -5.60
CA PHE A 154 10.15 -5.54 -5.87
C PHE A 154 9.13 -5.81 -4.75
N ALA A 155 8.99 -4.95 -3.73
CA ALA A 155 8.00 -5.13 -2.66
C ALA A 155 6.54 -5.36 -3.15
N PHE A 156 6.21 -4.88 -4.36
CA PHE A 156 4.95 -5.09 -5.06
C PHE A 156 5.14 -5.61 -6.50
N ALA A 157 6.27 -6.25 -6.85
CA ALA A 157 6.61 -6.54 -8.26
C ALA A 157 5.65 -7.51 -8.95
N THR A 158 4.91 -8.29 -8.18
CA THR A 158 3.87 -9.18 -8.70
C THR A 158 2.48 -8.54 -8.70
N ASN A 159 2.36 -7.26 -8.32
CA ASN A 159 1.13 -6.49 -8.41
C ASN A 159 1.14 -5.56 -9.62
N GLU A 160 -0.06 -5.33 -10.16
CA GLU A 160 -0.31 -4.54 -11.36
C GLU A 160 -1.39 -3.49 -11.07
N PRO A 161 -1.13 -2.53 -10.15
CA PRO A 161 -2.12 -1.55 -9.74
C PRO A 161 -2.54 -0.67 -10.92
N LYS A 162 -3.84 -0.41 -11.03
CA LYS A 162 -4.38 0.56 -11.99
C LYS A 162 -4.09 1.98 -11.57
N LYS A 163 -4.12 2.25 -10.26
CA LYS A 163 -3.97 3.60 -9.71
C LYS A 163 -2.94 3.61 -8.60
N VAL A 164 -2.02 4.55 -8.68
CA VAL A 164 -1.02 4.79 -7.64
C VAL A 164 -1.09 6.24 -7.19
N HIS A 165 -1.27 6.45 -5.89
CA HIS A 165 -1.24 7.77 -5.29
C HIS A 165 0.00 7.93 -4.41
N ILE A 166 0.70 9.06 -4.55
CA ILE A 166 1.93 9.33 -3.82
C ILE A 166 1.86 10.73 -3.23
N TRP A 167 1.96 10.85 -1.91
CA TRP A 167 2.09 12.13 -1.21
C TRP A 167 3.56 12.46 -0.99
N GLY A 168 3.92 13.71 -1.25
CA GLY A 168 5.29 14.17 -1.08
C GLY A 168 5.41 15.68 -1.19
N ASP A 169 6.62 16.18 -0.91
CA ASP A 169 6.99 17.56 -1.18
C ASP A 169 7.60 17.61 -2.59
N PHE A 170 6.80 18.00 -3.59
CA PHE A 170 7.24 17.98 -4.99
C PHE A 170 7.56 19.39 -5.49
N ASP A 171 8.56 19.48 -6.36
CA ASP A 171 8.92 20.69 -7.10
C ASP A 171 8.79 20.40 -8.60
N LEU A 172 8.00 21.20 -9.31
CA LEU A 172 7.83 21.11 -10.76
C LEU A 172 8.33 22.41 -11.39
N SER A 173 9.07 22.31 -12.49
CA SER A 173 9.54 23.51 -13.22
C SER A 173 9.50 23.33 -14.74
N SER A 174 9.36 24.44 -15.46
CA SER A 174 9.43 24.51 -16.93
C SER A 174 10.16 25.78 -17.34
N ASN A 175 11.16 25.66 -18.22
CA ASN A 175 12.00 26.79 -18.66
C ASN A 175 12.52 27.65 -17.48
N SER A 176 12.98 27.00 -16.41
CA SER A 176 13.45 27.63 -15.16
C SER A 176 12.39 28.36 -14.31
N LYS A 177 11.09 28.21 -14.61
CA LYS A 177 9.99 28.71 -13.76
C LYS A 177 9.38 27.59 -12.93
N SER A 178 9.22 27.82 -11.63
CA SER A 178 8.50 26.90 -10.73
C SER A 178 7.00 26.92 -11.03
N ILE A 179 6.38 25.74 -10.99
CA ILE A 179 4.94 25.53 -11.13
C ILE A 179 4.41 25.02 -9.80
N GLU A 180 3.49 25.76 -9.20
CA GLU A 180 2.78 25.34 -8.00
C GLU A 180 1.60 24.43 -8.38
N PHE A 181 1.44 23.30 -7.69
CA PHE A 181 0.34 22.37 -7.94
C PHE A 181 -0.08 21.66 -6.65
N SER A 182 -1.37 21.42 -6.50
CA SER A 182 -1.94 20.57 -5.43
C SER A 182 -1.84 19.10 -5.82
N THR A 183 -2.26 18.80 -7.04
CA THR A 183 -2.31 17.44 -7.58
C THR A 183 -1.73 17.42 -8.99
N LEU A 184 -0.90 16.42 -9.27
CA LEU A 184 -0.39 16.14 -10.61
C LEU A 184 -0.79 14.72 -10.99
N THR A 185 -1.68 14.59 -11.98
CA THR A 185 -2.15 13.31 -12.52
C THR A 185 -1.42 13.00 -13.83
N LEU A 186 -0.78 11.84 -13.85
CA LEU A 186 -0.24 11.22 -15.05
C LEU A 186 -1.24 10.15 -15.51
N ASP A 187 -1.88 10.38 -16.65
CA ASP A 187 -2.90 9.49 -17.22
C ASP A 187 -2.31 8.72 -18.41
N PHE A 188 -2.37 7.38 -18.31
CA PHE A 188 -1.83 6.42 -19.27
C PHE A 188 -2.93 5.72 -20.08
N TYR A 189 -4.21 5.93 -19.76
CA TYR A 189 -5.32 5.14 -20.30
C TYR A 189 -6.00 5.79 -21.53
N LYS A 190 -5.75 7.08 -21.82
CA LYS A 190 -6.34 7.72 -23.00
C LYS A 190 -5.77 7.20 -24.32
N ASN A 191 -6.67 6.78 -25.22
CA ASN A 191 -6.41 6.47 -26.64
C ASN A 191 -5.92 7.73 -27.38
N PHE A 192 -4.69 7.70 -27.90
CA PHE A 192 -4.16 8.73 -28.77
C PHE A 192 -4.35 8.36 -30.24
N ASP A 193 -5.33 8.97 -30.89
CA ASP A 193 -5.26 9.23 -32.33
C ASP A 193 -4.94 10.71 -32.50
N LEU A 194 -3.84 10.98 -33.23
CA LEU A 194 -3.32 12.28 -33.65
C LEU A 194 -2.64 13.08 -32.52
N PHE A 195 -1.38 13.48 -32.74
CA PHE A 195 -0.84 14.84 -32.58
C PHE A 195 0.69 14.78 -32.54
N GLU A 196 1.33 15.38 -33.54
CA GLU A 196 2.75 15.76 -33.50
C GLU A 196 2.84 17.11 -32.78
N ASN A 197 3.52 17.20 -31.63
CA ASN A 197 4.26 18.39 -31.21
C ASN A 197 5.12 18.12 -29.96
N SER A 198 6.41 18.39 -30.11
CA SER A 198 7.48 18.05 -29.18
C SER A 198 7.69 19.13 -28.10
N ASN A 199 7.21 18.89 -26.88
CA ASN A 199 7.68 19.58 -25.67
C ASN A 199 8.12 18.51 -24.64
N SER A 200 9.32 18.68 -24.06
CA SER A 200 9.85 17.80 -23.02
C SER A 200 9.68 18.46 -21.66
N LEU A 201 9.01 17.78 -20.74
CA LEU A 201 8.97 18.13 -19.33
C LEU A 201 10.07 17.32 -18.62
N GLU A 202 10.84 17.94 -17.76
CA GLU A 202 11.78 17.25 -16.89
C GLU A 202 11.24 17.35 -15.47
N ILE A 203 11.07 16.21 -14.82
CA ILE A 203 10.66 16.20 -13.42
C ILE A 203 11.75 15.50 -12.63
N GLU A 204 12.51 16.28 -11.86
CA GLU A 204 13.51 15.75 -10.95
C GLU A 204 12.81 15.06 -9.78
N PHE A 205 12.84 13.73 -9.82
CA PHE A 205 12.21 12.90 -8.81
C PHE A 205 13.25 11.98 -8.16
N GLY A 206 13.72 12.34 -6.97
CA GLY A 206 14.64 11.52 -6.17
C GLY A 206 14.03 10.18 -5.75
N ASP A 207 13.52 10.07 -4.53
CA ASP A 207 13.04 8.81 -3.92
C ASP A 207 11.84 8.16 -4.64
N LEU A 208 11.17 8.88 -5.55
CA LEU A 208 10.06 8.35 -6.37
C LEU A 208 10.52 7.15 -7.23
N PHE A 209 11.79 7.13 -7.68
CA PHE A 209 12.33 6.02 -8.47
C PHE A 209 12.17 4.67 -7.75
N ARG A 210 12.28 4.64 -6.41
CA ARG A 210 12.09 3.39 -5.64
C ARG A 210 10.64 2.93 -5.66
N ILE A 211 9.68 3.85 -5.52
CA ILE A 211 8.25 3.56 -5.61
C ILE A 211 7.90 3.03 -7.00
N LEU A 212 8.36 3.73 -8.03
CA LEU A 212 8.09 3.38 -9.42
C LEU A 212 8.68 2.01 -9.81
N ASN A 213 9.79 1.59 -9.20
CA ASN A 213 10.38 0.26 -9.38
C ASN A 213 9.78 -0.82 -8.45
N SER A 214 8.87 -0.45 -7.54
CA SER A 214 8.32 -1.41 -6.59
C SER A 214 7.16 -2.23 -7.15
N PHE A 215 6.50 -1.81 -8.24
CA PHE A 215 5.36 -2.50 -8.87
C PHE A 215 5.50 -2.59 -10.40
N LYS A 216 4.69 -3.45 -11.04
CA LYS A 216 4.60 -3.56 -12.51
C LYS A 216 3.61 -2.55 -13.07
N TRP A 217 3.94 -2.03 -14.26
CA TRP A 217 3.19 -0.97 -14.94
C TRP A 217 2.16 -1.48 -15.95
N ILE A 218 2.07 -2.80 -16.15
CA ILE A 218 1.35 -3.41 -17.29
C ILE A 218 -0.14 -3.05 -17.36
N ASN A 219 -0.79 -2.82 -16.21
CA ASN A 219 -2.20 -2.39 -16.14
C ASN A 219 -2.36 -0.98 -15.53
N LEU A 220 -1.26 -0.22 -15.42
CA LEU A 220 -1.29 1.09 -14.79
C LEU A 220 -2.07 2.07 -15.66
N GLU A 221 -3.12 2.65 -15.09
CA GLU A 221 -3.97 3.66 -15.73
C GLU A 221 -3.54 5.07 -15.29
N GLN A 222 -3.24 5.26 -14.00
CA GLN A 222 -2.98 6.58 -13.43
C GLN A 222 -1.93 6.56 -12.33
N ILE A 223 -1.06 7.58 -12.33
CA ILE A 223 -0.26 7.98 -11.16
C ILE A 223 -0.71 9.37 -10.74
N VAL A 224 -1.01 9.55 -9.45
CA VAL A 224 -1.45 10.81 -8.88
C VAL A 224 -0.48 11.24 -7.80
N LEU A 225 0.20 12.36 -8.01
CA LEU A 225 1.08 12.97 -7.04
C LEU A 225 0.33 14.04 -6.27
N HIS A 226 0.33 13.94 -4.94
CA HIS A 226 -0.29 14.89 -4.03
C HIS A 226 0.80 15.72 -3.34
N ASN A 227 0.80 17.03 -3.58
CA ASN A 227 1.86 17.91 -3.09
C ASN A 227 1.53 18.47 -1.70
N ASN A 228 2.26 17.99 -0.69
CA ASN A 228 2.11 18.39 0.70
C ASN A 228 2.35 19.89 0.94
N LYS A 229 3.14 20.56 0.09
CA LYS A 229 3.39 22.00 0.17
C LYS A 229 2.13 22.85 -0.06
N TYR A 230 1.12 22.27 -0.72
CA TYR A 230 -0.08 22.99 -1.19
C TYR A 230 -1.41 22.37 -0.77
N THR A 231 -1.43 21.20 -0.11
CA THR A 231 -2.67 20.49 0.31
C THR A 231 -3.52 21.22 1.36
N ASN A 232 -2.98 22.19 2.09
CA ASN A 232 -3.69 22.93 3.16
C ASN A 232 -3.70 24.45 2.97
N LYS A 233 -3.31 24.97 1.80
CA LYS A 233 -3.31 26.42 1.54
C LYS A 233 -4.61 26.80 0.85
N SER A 234 -5.51 27.45 1.59
CA SER A 234 -6.79 27.98 1.09
C SER A 234 -6.64 29.18 0.15
N ASP A 235 -5.45 29.79 0.11
CA ASP A 235 -5.23 31.11 -0.49
C ASP A 235 -4.43 31.07 -1.80
N ILE A 236 -4.12 29.86 -2.30
CA ILE A 236 -3.43 29.65 -3.57
C ILE A 236 -4.43 29.00 -4.53
N GLU A 237 -4.57 29.51 -5.75
CA GLU A 237 -5.31 28.81 -6.82
C GLU A 237 -4.67 27.42 -6.99
N GLN A 238 -5.31 26.40 -6.42
CA GLN A 238 -4.85 25.02 -6.46
C GLN A 238 -4.94 24.53 -7.90
N ILE A 239 -3.79 24.27 -8.51
CA ILE A 239 -3.72 23.78 -9.88
C ILE A 239 -3.65 22.26 -9.83
N ASP A 240 -4.70 21.61 -10.32
CA ASP A 240 -4.69 20.19 -10.64
C ASP A 240 -4.24 20.04 -12.10
N LEU A 241 -3.08 19.44 -12.30
CA LEU A 241 -2.51 19.21 -13.63
C LEU A 241 -2.82 17.79 -14.08
N THR A 242 -3.19 17.61 -15.34
CA THR A 242 -3.32 16.29 -15.96
C THR A 242 -2.47 16.23 -17.22
N PHE A 243 -1.73 15.14 -17.33
CA PHE A 243 -0.68 14.95 -18.31
C PHE A 243 -0.82 13.56 -18.93
N PHE A 244 -0.86 13.51 -20.25
CA PHE A 244 -1.05 12.26 -20.99
C PHE A 244 0.29 11.68 -21.44
N VAL A 245 0.52 10.41 -21.10
CA VAL A 245 1.82 9.77 -21.36
C VAL A 245 1.75 8.91 -22.62
N SER A 246 2.47 9.31 -23.68
CA SER A 246 2.42 8.66 -25.00
C SER A 246 3.59 7.73 -25.31
N ASN A 247 4.71 7.80 -24.58
CA ASN A 247 5.84 6.87 -24.70
C ASN A 247 6.70 6.86 -23.43
N TYR A 248 7.09 5.68 -22.95
CA TYR A 248 8.00 5.52 -21.81
C TYR A 248 8.99 4.37 -22.04
N GLU A 249 10.28 4.61 -21.83
CA GLU A 249 11.31 3.56 -21.77
C GLU A 249 11.90 3.52 -20.36
N LEU A 250 11.82 2.36 -19.71
CA LEU A 250 12.42 2.11 -18.40
C LEU A 250 13.93 1.91 -18.54
N ASN A 251 14.70 3.00 -18.63
CA ASN A 251 16.16 2.97 -18.50
C ASN A 251 16.64 4.08 -17.57
N LYS A 252 17.08 3.71 -16.36
CA LYS A 252 17.78 4.44 -15.26
C LYS A 252 17.39 5.89 -14.90
N ALA A 253 16.65 6.61 -15.72
CA ALA A 253 16.11 7.93 -15.49
C ALA A 253 14.71 7.93 -16.11
N PHE A 254 13.69 8.07 -15.26
CA PHE A 254 12.31 8.27 -15.72
C PHE A 254 12.25 9.67 -16.37
N ASN A 255 12.59 9.75 -17.65
CA ASN A 255 12.44 10.99 -18.43
C ASN A 255 11.02 11.02 -19.00
N LEU A 256 10.11 11.61 -18.24
CA LEU A 256 8.71 11.71 -18.64
C LEU A 256 8.51 12.92 -19.55
N LYS A 257 8.58 12.72 -20.87
CA LYS A 257 8.15 13.77 -21.81
C LYS A 257 6.64 13.88 -21.77
N VAL A 258 6.12 15.03 -21.36
CA VAL A 258 4.68 15.24 -21.32
C VAL A 258 4.23 16.51 -21.98
N GLN A 259 3.11 16.38 -22.69
CA GLN A 259 2.48 17.44 -23.47
C GLN A 259 1.23 17.92 -22.72
N LEU A 260 1.14 19.23 -22.53
CA LEU A 260 0.01 19.90 -21.87
C LEU A 260 -1.16 20.01 -22.84
N GLU A 261 -2.39 19.68 -22.41
CA GLU A 261 -3.60 19.69 -23.25
C GLU A 261 -4.31 21.06 -23.29
N GLN A 262 -3.84 22.07 -22.54
CA GLN A 262 -4.45 23.40 -22.54
C GLN A 262 -3.40 24.50 -22.71
N GLU A 263 -3.63 25.36 -23.71
CA GLU A 263 -3.13 26.74 -23.65
C GLU A 263 -3.58 27.30 -22.30
N PHE A 264 -2.62 27.62 -21.42
CA PHE A 264 -2.91 28.48 -20.28
C PHE A 264 -3.34 29.85 -20.84
N GLU A 265 -4.62 30.02 -21.14
CA GLU A 265 -5.27 31.34 -21.23
C GLU A 265 -5.43 31.94 -19.82
N LYS A 266 -4.30 32.05 -19.12
CA LYS A 266 -4.01 33.15 -18.21
C LYS A 266 -2.59 33.54 -18.56
N GLU A 267 -2.47 34.59 -19.36
CA GLU A 267 -1.25 35.24 -19.83
C GLU A 267 -0.08 35.12 -18.83
N LEU A 268 0.77 34.10 -18.98
CA LEU A 268 2.15 34.22 -18.56
C LEU A 268 2.86 35.02 -19.65
N LYS A 269 2.70 36.35 -19.59
CA LYS A 269 3.58 37.27 -20.32
C LYS A 269 5.01 36.96 -19.90
N ILE A 270 5.74 36.40 -20.85
CA ILE A 270 7.19 36.20 -20.77
C ILE A 270 7.80 37.58 -21.03
N ILE A 271 8.38 38.18 -20.00
CA ILE A 271 9.41 39.22 -20.11
C ILE A 271 10.67 38.63 -19.47
#